data_AF-A0A7K1AF69-F1
#
_entry.id   AF-A0A7K1AF69-F1
#
_cell.length_a   1.000
_cell.length_b   1.000
_cell.length_c   1.000
_cell.angle_alpha   90.00
_cell.angle_beta   90.00
_cell.angle_gamma   90.00
#
_symmetry.space_group_name_H-M   'P 1'
#
loop_
_entity.id
_entity.type
_entity.pdbx_description
1 polymer ?
#
loop_
_entity_poly.entity_id
_entity_poly.type
_entity_poly.pdbx_seq_one_letter_code
_entity_poly.pdbx_strand_id
1 'polypeptide(L)'
;MESHELVVMSGPDSGVVHGLHLGRQSLGRSQAAGICIDDPMIETHHAIISWDPPELQVSRLGGDVQAWDKSLRVGNSFCEIRLTVPIVEGPPRIFHRPPPIAEAEVHPPHLGIAPTSPSPARTPPVSAVMTGLVIGVLLAVLTKQLLFGLFAVVTAVVAGLTWVFSLGTHHRAVKRWQKATDDLQQRFNEECREFLYLGVLRQQCRHRLLGDLLGVAQNGSAHLWEYKKIDEVCIGRASRTMRVTTDSAPVEIHDVPITTSLRAGEIVGIFGAAAQRLAIAIIIRLAVEVGPSDWELIAVEPLSDEWLMISSLAHVRKTPLDKQDVDHVSATSKHRILLVANAAVIASR
;
A
#
# COMPACT_ATOMS: atom_id res chain seq x y z
N MET A 1 20.82 -29.53 -15.60
CA MET A 1 20.46 -29.02 -14.27
C MET A 1 19.85 -27.65 -14.47
N GLU A 2 18.72 -27.39 -13.85
CA GLU A 2 18.06 -26.07 -13.88
C GLU A 2 18.84 -25.10 -13.00
N SER A 3 19.41 -24.05 -13.61
CA SER A 3 20.07 -22.98 -12.87
C SER A 3 19.01 -22.04 -12.29
N HIS A 4 19.24 -21.58 -11.07
CA HIS A 4 18.38 -20.63 -10.37
C HIS A 4 19.13 -19.33 -10.11
N GLU A 5 18.38 -18.24 -10.00
CA GLU A 5 18.89 -16.93 -9.66
C GLU A 5 18.04 -16.27 -8.59
N LEU A 6 18.68 -15.51 -7.70
CA LEU A 6 18.02 -14.62 -6.75
C LEU A 6 18.03 -13.22 -7.34
N VAL A 7 16.86 -12.62 -7.46
CA VAL A 7 16.67 -11.29 -8.05
C VAL A 7 16.17 -10.34 -6.99
N VAL A 8 16.81 -9.17 -6.86
CA VAL A 8 16.34 -8.12 -5.98
C VAL A 8 15.20 -7.37 -6.67
N MET A 9 13.97 -7.69 -6.29
CA MET A 9 12.76 -7.20 -6.95
C MET A 9 12.41 -5.76 -6.54
N SER A 10 12.72 -5.37 -5.30
CA SER A 10 12.65 -3.99 -4.81
C SER A 10 13.65 -3.76 -3.67
N GLY A 11 13.96 -2.49 -3.41
CA GLY A 11 14.92 -2.07 -2.38
C GLY A 11 16.05 -1.22 -2.98
N PRO A 12 17.04 -0.84 -2.17
CA PRO A 12 18.19 -0.05 -2.61
C PRO A 12 18.95 -0.64 -3.80
N ASP A 13 19.04 -1.98 -3.86
CA ASP A 13 19.78 -2.72 -4.88
C ASP A 13 18.85 -3.39 -5.93
N SER A 14 17.65 -2.80 -6.14
CA SER A 14 16.65 -3.37 -7.05
C SER A 14 17.19 -3.53 -8.48
N GLY A 15 16.91 -4.70 -9.07
CA GLY A 15 17.35 -5.09 -10.41
C GLY A 15 18.63 -5.92 -10.43
N VAL A 16 19.35 -6.03 -9.31
CA VAL A 16 20.51 -6.92 -9.20
C VAL A 16 20.07 -8.39 -9.23
N VAL A 17 20.84 -9.21 -9.94
CA VAL A 17 20.61 -10.65 -10.11
C VAL A 17 21.84 -11.39 -9.62
N HIS A 18 21.64 -12.36 -8.72
CA HIS A 18 22.68 -13.22 -8.18
C HIS A 18 22.47 -14.66 -8.62
N GLY A 19 23.53 -15.33 -9.05
CA GLY A 19 23.49 -16.77 -9.28
C GLY A 19 23.21 -17.52 -7.97
N LEU A 20 22.18 -18.34 -7.95
CA LEU A 20 21.83 -19.14 -6.79
C LEU A 20 22.33 -20.57 -6.97
N HIS A 21 23.18 -21.04 -6.07
CA HIS A 21 23.72 -22.40 -6.11
C HIS A 21 22.92 -23.32 -5.19
N LEU A 22 22.91 -24.61 -5.52
CA LEU A 22 22.34 -25.62 -4.64
C LEU A 22 23.12 -25.67 -3.31
N GLY A 23 22.41 -25.81 -2.20
CA GLY A 23 22.98 -25.83 -0.87
C GLY A 23 23.13 -24.44 -0.25
N ARG A 24 24.11 -24.28 0.66
CA ARG A 24 24.22 -23.12 1.56
C ARG A 24 25.05 -21.99 0.94
N GLN A 25 24.54 -20.77 1.00
CA GLN A 25 25.22 -19.54 0.62
C GLN A 25 25.02 -18.46 1.70
N SER A 26 26.05 -17.66 1.97
CA SER A 26 25.93 -16.52 2.88
C SER A 26 25.28 -15.33 2.16
N LEU A 27 24.41 -14.61 2.87
CA LEU A 27 23.74 -13.40 2.42
C LEU A 27 24.12 -12.25 3.36
N GLY A 28 24.50 -11.11 2.80
CA GLY A 28 24.81 -9.91 3.58
C GLY A 28 25.19 -8.72 2.70
N ARG A 29 25.62 -7.63 3.33
CA ARG A 29 26.09 -6.42 2.63
C ARG A 29 27.58 -6.48 2.25
N SER A 30 28.32 -7.46 2.77
CA SER A 30 29.74 -7.63 2.46
C SER A 30 29.95 -8.24 1.07
N GLN A 31 30.94 -7.75 0.34
CA GLN A 31 31.44 -8.38 -0.88
C GLN A 31 32.01 -9.80 -0.62
N ALA A 32 32.31 -10.15 0.63
CA ALA A 32 32.71 -11.50 1.01
C ALA A 32 31.53 -12.47 1.22
N ALA A 33 30.29 -11.98 1.20
CA ALA A 33 29.11 -12.85 1.21
C ALA A 33 28.91 -13.49 -0.16
N GLY A 34 28.39 -14.72 -0.19
CA GLY A 34 28.05 -15.39 -1.45
C GLY A 34 26.98 -14.63 -2.26
N ILE A 35 26.09 -13.94 -1.56
CA ILE A 35 25.10 -13.01 -2.10
C ILE A 35 25.24 -11.68 -1.37
N CYS A 36 25.70 -10.67 -2.11
CA CYS A 36 25.93 -9.32 -1.62
C CYS A 36 24.80 -8.40 -2.08
N ILE A 37 24.01 -7.86 -1.15
CA ILE A 37 22.93 -6.90 -1.44
C ILE A 37 23.28 -5.58 -0.74
N ASP A 38 23.44 -4.49 -1.50
CA ASP A 38 23.81 -3.18 -0.95
C ASP A 38 22.60 -2.42 -0.38
N ASP A 39 22.04 -2.97 0.70
CA ASP A 39 20.97 -2.35 1.48
C ASP A 39 21.52 -1.91 2.85
N PRO A 40 21.39 -0.62 3.24
CA PRO A 40 21.89 -0.13 4.51
C PRO A 40 21.35 -0.86 5.75
N MET A 41 20.16 -1.46 5.66
CA MET A 41 19.53 -2.24 6.74
C MET A 41 20.00 -3.70 6.79
N ILE A 42 20.80 -4.14 5.80
CA ILE A 42 21.39 -5.46 5.77
C ILE A 42 22.76 -5.41 6.46
N GLU A 43 22.95 -6.24 7.49
CA GLU A 43 24.24 -6.47 8.13
C GLU A 43 25.30 -7.06 7.18
N THR A 44 26.57 -6.87 7.53
CA THR A 44 27.74 -7.39 6.78
C THR A 44 27.61 -8.89 6.46
N HIS A 45 27.15 -9.68 7.44
CA HIS A 45 26.82 -11.10 7.30
C HIS A 45 25.45 -11.36 7.94
N HIS A 46 24.39 -11.20 7.16
CA HIS A 46 23.03 -11.10 7.66
C HIS A 46 22.41 -12.47 7.96
N ALA A 47 22.55 -13.41 7.02
CA ALA A 47 21.97 -14.74 7.10
C ALA A 47 22.73 -15.76 6.24
N ILE A 48 22.41 -17.03 6.42
CA ILE A 48 22.77 -18.12 5.50
C ILE A 48 21.47 -18.61 4.88
N ILE A 49 21.39 -18.58 3.56
CA ILE A 49 20.30 -19.21 2.81
C ILE A 49 20.76 -20.58 2.33
N SER A 50 19.86 -21.57 2.35
CA SER A 50 20.08 -22.88 1.76
C SER A 50 19.00 -23.13 0.74
N TRP A 51 19.41 -23.35 -0.51
CA TRP A 51 18.49 -23.62 -1.61
C TRP A 51 18.60 -25.09 -2.03
N ASP A 52 17.54 -25.85 -1.76
CA ASP A 52 17.37 -27.21 -2.26
C ASP A 52 15.97 -27.32 -2.89
N PRO A 53 15.82 -26.95 -4.18
CA PRO A 53 14.52 -26.70 -4.78
C PRO A 53 13.52 -27.85 -4.55
N PRO A 54 12.27 -27.54 -4.17
CA PRO A 54 11.68 -26.20 -4.03
C PRO A 54 11.92 -25.53 -2.66
N GLU A 55 12.66 -26.17 -1.76
CA GLU A 55 12.79 -25.72 -0.37
C GLU A 55 13.85 -24.62 -0.22
N LEU A 56 13.39 -23.46 0.27
CA LEU A 56 14.24 -22.39 0.77
C LEU A 56 14.31 -22.45 2.30
N GLN A 57 15.51 -22.66 2.84
CA GLN A 57 15.76 -22.57 4.28
C GLN A 57 16.63 -21.36 4.58
N VAL A 58 16.34 -20.67 5.68
CA VAL A 58 17.10 -19.49 6.10
C VAL A 58 17.56 -19.65 7.54
N SER A 59 18.86 -19.52 7.78
CA SER A 59 19.47 -19.45 9.10
C SER A 59 19.95 -18.02 9.36
N ARG A 60 19.37 -17.38 10.38
CA ARG A 60 19.72 -15.99 10.75
C ARG A 60 21.08 -15.97 11.44
N LEU A 61 21.92 -14.98 11.11
CA LEU A 61 23.21 -14.77 11.79
C LEU A 61 23.15 -13.57 12.73
N GLY A 62 22.62 -12.45 12.27
CA GLY A 62 22.42 -11.27 13.11
C GLY A 62 21.17 -10.45 12.75
N GLY A 63 20.78 -10.41 11.47
CA GLY A 63 19.58 -9.71 11.04
C GLY A 63 18.32 -10.56 10.90
N ASP A 64 17.16 -9.89 10.83
CA ASP A 64 15.88 -10.54 10.59
C ASP A 64 15.65 -10.79 9.10
N VAL A 65 15.24 -12.02 8.80
CA VAL A 65 14.88 -12.45 7.45
C VAL A 65 13.52 -13.11 7.52
N GLN A 66 12.65 -12.68 6.62
CA GLN A 66 11.36 -13.27 6.39
C GLN A 66 11.42 -13.99 5.04
N ALA A 67 11.12 -15.28 5.02
CA ALA A 67 11.15 -16.09 3.81
C ALA A 67 9.78 -16.75 3.60
N TRP A 68 9.36 -16.80 2.34
CA TRP A 68 8.08 -17.37 1.91
C TRP A 68 8.28 -18.09 0.59
N ASP A 69 8.11 -19.41 0.56
CA ASP A 69 8.26 -20.23 -0.66
C ASP A 69 9.57 -19.92 -1.41
N LYS A 70 9.51 -19.16 -2.51
CA LYS A 70 10.66 -18.73 -3.33
C LYS A 70 11.05 -17.27 -3.15
N SER A 71 10.50 -16.58 -2.17
CA SER A 71 10.72 -15.16 -1.91
C SER A 71 11.34 -14.95 -0.53
N LEU A 72 12.11 -13.88 -0.39
CA LEU A 72 12.67 -13.46 0.89
C LEU A 72 12.75 -11.94 1.01
N ARG A 73 12.53 -11.44 2.22
CA ARG A 73 12.73 -10.05 2.61
C ARG A 73 13.87 -9.96 3.60
N VAL A 74 14.84 -9.10 3.28
CA VAL A 74 16.03 -8.83 4.09
C VAL A 74 16.25 -7.33 4.10
N GLY A 75 16.25 -6.71 5.28
CA GLY A 75 16.25 -5.25 5.37
C GLY A 75 15.04 -4.63 4.66
N ASN A 76 15.29 -3.69 3.74
CA ASN A 76 14.27 -3.09 2.87
C ASN A 76 14.17 -3.78 1.50
N SER A 77 14.96 -4.84 1.28
CA SER A 77 15.05 -5.52 0.00
C SER A 77 14.12 -6.72 -0.04
N PHE A 78 13.31 -6.80 -1.10
CA PHE A 78 12.48 -7.94 -1.41
C PHE A 78 13.10 -8.68 -2.60
N CYS A 79 13.34 -9.98 -2.43
CA CYS A 79 14.02 -10.80 -3.40
C CYS A 79 13.17 -12.02 -3.77
N GLU A 80 13.30 -12.48 -5.00
CA GLU A 80 12.63 -13.66 -5.52
C GLU A 80 13.62 -14.60 -6.20
N ILE A 81 13.45 -15.90 -5.97
CA ILE A 81 14.20 -16.98 -6.60
C ILE A 81 13.43 -17.43 -7.84
N ARG A 82 14.07 -17.36 -8.99
CA ARG A 82 13.49 -17.83 -10.26
C ARG A 82 14.46 -18.73 -11.03
N LEU A 83 13.90 -19.44 -12.00
CA LEU A 83 14.69 -20.20 -12.97
C LEU A 83 15.45 -19.21 -13.88
N THR A 84 16.72 -19.48 -14.11
CA THR A 84 17.51 -18.75 -15.10
C THR A 84 16.99 -19.10 -16.48
N VAL A 85 16.38 -18.13 -17.16
CA VAL A 85 15.92 -18.29 -18.54
C VAL A 85 17.01 -17.74 -19.47
N PRO A 86 17.59 -18.57 -20.37
CA PRO A 86 18.56 -18.06 -21.34
C PRO A 86 17.87 -17.05 -22.27
N ILE A 87 18.47 -15.87 -22.40
CA ILE A 87 18.01 -14.87 -23.37
C ILE A 87 18.41 -15.39 -24.76
N VAL A 88 17.43 -15.82 -25.53
CA VAL A 88 17.63 -16.23 -26.93
C VAL A 88 17.18 -15.07 -27.82
N GLU A 89 18.12 -14.47 -28.56
CA GLU A 89 17.77 -13.51 -29.60
C GLU A 89 16.92 -14.20 -30.67
N GLY A 90 15.70 -13.70 -30.83
CA GLY A 90 14.73 -14.21 -31.80
C GLY A 90 14.54 -13.26 -32.98
N PRO A 91 13.97 -13.74 -34.10
CA PRO A 91 13.56 -12.86 -35.18
C PRO A 91 12.50 -11.85 -34.69
N PRO A 92 12.37 -10.68 -35.34
CA PRO A 92 11.38 -9.69 -34.98
C PRO A 92 9.96 -10.29 -35.00
N ARG A 93 9.16 -9.96 -33.99
CA ARG A 93 7.78 -10.45 -33.83
C ARG A 93 6.79 -9.29 -33.91
N ILE A 94 5.67 -9.51 -34.58
CA ILE A 94 4.53 -8.60 -34.53
C ILE A 94 3.79 -8.88 -33.23
N PHE A 95 3.57 -7.84 -32.43
CA PHE A 95 2.84 -7.92 -31.17
C PHE A 95 1.54 -7.12 -31.27
N HIS A 96 0.41 -7.77 -30.98
CA HIS A 96 -0.89 -7.13 -30.91
C HIS A 96 -1.27 -6.91 -29.45
N ARG A 97 -1.48 -5.65 -29.07
CA ARG A 97 -1.94 -5.27 -27.74
C ARG A 97 -3.34 -5.85 -27.48
N PRO A 98 -3.57 -6.55 -26.36
CA PRO A 98 -4.92 -6.99 -25.98
C PRO A 98 -5.82 -5.81 -25.58
N PRO A 99 -7.15 -5.94 -25.68
CA PRO A 99 -8.06 -4.89 -25.23
C PRO A 99 -7.90 -4.64 -23.73
N PRO A 100 -8.05 -3.39 -23.25
CA PRO A 100 -7.95 -3.08 -21.84
C PRO A 100 -9.05 -3.79 -21.05
N ILE A 101 -8.68 -4.40 -19.93
CA ILE A 101 -9.63 -5.00 -19.00
C ILE A 101 -10.25 -3.86 -18.18
N ALA A 102 -11.58 -3.80 -18.14
CA ALA A 102 -12.28 -2.82 -17.32
C ALA A 102 -12.04 -3.14 -15.84
N GLU A 103 -11.50 -2.19 -15.08
CA GLU A 103 -11.37 -2.32 -13.64
C GLU A 103 -12.73 -2.09 -12.98
N ALA A 104 -13.09 -2.95 -12.02
CA ALA A 104 -14.28 -2.74 -11.21
C ALA A 104 -14.09 -1.48 -10.33
N GLU A 105 -15.09 -0.61 -10.30
CA GLU A 105 -15.13 0.47 -9.32
C GLU A 105 -15.31 -0.12 -7.92
N VAL A 106 -14.45 0.30 -6.99
CA VAL A 106 -14.55 -0.07 -5.58
C VAL A 106 -14.83 1.21 -4.82
N HIS A 107 -15.89 1.22 -4.04
CA HIS A 107 -16.31 2.38 -3.27
C HIS A 107 -15.74 2.32 -1.85
N PRO A 108 -15.41 3.48 -1.26
CA PRO A 108 -14.94 3.52 0.12
C PRO A 108 -16.03 3.06 1.08
N PRO A 109 -15.68 2.35 2.17
CA PRO A 109 -16.64 1.95 3.18
C PRO A 109 -17.25 3.18 3.88
N HIS A 110 -18.49 3.04 4.32
CA HIS A 110 -19.21 4.09 5.02
C HIS A 110 -19.45 3.69 6.47
N LEU A 111 -19.14 4.59 7.41
CA LEU A 111 -19.49 4.39 8.81
C LEU A 111 -21.02 4.36 8.90
N GLY A 112 -21.56 3.23 9.36
CA GLY A 112 -22.99 3.04 9.54
C GLY A 112 -23.60 4.03 10.53
N ILE A 113 -24.92 3.98 10.68
CA ILE A 113 -25.64 4.86 11.61
C ILE A 113 -25.27 4.49 13.06
N ALA A 114 -24.78 5.47 13.82
CA ALA A 114 -24.42 5.26 15.22
C ALA A 114 -25.65 4.83 16.06
N PRO A 115 -25.48 3.87 17.00
CA PRO A 115 -26.55 3.48 17.90
C PRO A 115 -27.04 4.66 18.74
N THR A 116 -28.36 4.77 18.93
CA THR A 116 -28.96 5.84 19.73
C THR A 116 -28.50 5.75 21.18
N SER A 117 -28.01 6.86 21.73
CA SER A 117 -27.58 6.95 23.13
C SER A 117 -28.74 6.67 24.10
N PRO A 118 -28.54 5.86 25.15
CA PRO A 118 -29.59 5.57 26.12
C PRO A 118 -29.97 6.83 26.90
N SER A 119 -31.26 7.02 27.13
CA SER A 119 -31.75 8.14 27.94
C SER A 119 -31.23 8.05 29.39
N PRO A 120 -30.97 9.20 30.05
CA PRO A 120 -30.51 9.23 31.43
C PRO A 120 -31.51 8.51 32.35
N ALA A 121 -31.00 7.88 33.40
CA ALA A 121 -31.85 7.25 34.41
C ALA A 121 -32.81 8.29 35.00
N ARG A 122 -34.10 7.94 35.09
CA ARG A 122 -35.09 8.81 35.74
C ARG A 122 -34.71 8.91 37.22
N THR A 123 -34.35 10.10 37.67
CA THR A 123 -34.20 10.36 39.10
C THR A 123 -35.56 10.15 39.77
N PRO A 124 -35.60 9.53 40.97
CA PRO A 124 -36.85 9.42 41.68
C PRO A 124 -37.28 10.86 41.99
N PRO A 125 -38.56 11.21 41.83
CA PRO A 125 -39.05 12.52 42.26
C PRO A 125 -39.00 12.54 43.79
N VAL A 126 -37.83 12.87 44.34
CA VAL A 126 -37.57 12.88 45.78
C VAL A 126 -38.60 13.76 46.49
N SER A 127 -39.02 14.84 45.84
CA SER A 127 -40.13 15.69 46.28
C SER A 127 -41.43 14.90 46.43
N ALA A 128 -41.88 14.15 45.42
CA ALA A 128 -43.14 13.40 45.48
C ALA A 128 -43.11 12.27 46.53
N VAL A 129 -41.97 11.57 46.66
CA VAL A 129 -41.81 10.51 47.68
C VAL A 129 -41.82 11.10 49.09
N MET A 130 -41.11 12.20 49.32
CA MET A 130 -41.08 12.88 50.63
C MET A 130 -42.43 13.50 50.99
N THR A 131 -43.12 14.11 50.03
CA THR A 131 -44.47 14.66 50.23
C THR A 131 -45.46 13.55 50.59
N GLY A 132 -45.43 12.41 49.91
CA GLY A 132 -46.27 11.26 50.24
C GLY A 132 -46.00 10.67 51.62
N LEU A 133 -44.72 10.60 52.03
CA LEU A 133 -44.32 10.16 53.36
C LEU A 133 -44.83 11.11 54.46
N VAL A 134 -44.61 12.42 54.30
CA VAL A 134 -45.04 13.43 55.27
C VAL A 134 -46.56 13.43 55.42
N ILE A 135 -47.30 13.42 54.30
CA ILE A 135 -48.77 13.40 54.31
C ILE A 135 -49.29 12.11 54.96
N GLY A 136 -48.74 10.95 54.62
CA GLY A 136 -49.19 9.67 55.16
C GLY A 136 -48.92 9.51 56.66
N VAL A 137 -47.78 10.00 57.15
CA VAL A 137 -47.46 10.03 58.60
C VAL A 137 -48.37 11.02 59.33
N LEU A 138 -48.58 12.20 58.77
CA LEU A 138 -49.46 13.22 59.34
C LEU A 138 -50.91 12.69 59.47
N LEU A 139 -51.42 12.03 58.43
CA LEU A 139 -52.74 11.39 58.44
C LEU A 139 -52.84 10.28 59.49
N ALA A 140 -51.81 9.45 59.66
CA ALA A 140 -51.80 8.39 60.67
C ALA A 140 -51.89 8.96 62.10
N VAL A 141 -51.20 10.07 62.38
CA VAL A 141 -51.24 10.76 63.67
C VAL A 141 -52.60 11.40 63.92
N LEU A 142 -53.16 12.09 62.91
CA LEU A 142 -54.47 12.76 63.02
C LEU A 142 -55.63 11.78 63.17
N THR A 143 -55.65 10.70 62.39
CA THR A 143 -56.76 9.73 62.35
C THR A 143 -56.62 8.59 63.35
N LYS A 144 -55.46 8.44 64.00
CA LYS A 144 -55.08 7.30 64.86
C LYS A 144 -55.18 5.93 64.17
N GLN A 145 -55.21 5.89 62.84
CA GLN A 145 -55.24 4.65 62.07
C GLN A 145 -53.85 4.31 61.54
N LEU A 146 -53.26 3.22 62.05
CA LEU A 146 -51.90 2.77 61.68
C LEU A 146 -51.75 2.41 60.19
N LEU A 147 -52.86 2.10 59.50
CA LEU A 147 -52.88 1.72 58.09
C LEU A 147 -52.30 2.81 57.17
N PHE A 148 -52.55 4.09 57.44
CA PHE A 148 -52.02 5.19 56.60
C PHE A 148 -50.50 5.32 56.67
N GLY A 149 -49.92 5.07 57.84
CA GLY A 149 -48.45 5.02 58.00
C GLY A 149 -47.85 3.85 57.22
N LEU A 150 -48.51 2.68 57.22
CA LEU A 150 -48.07 1.51 56.46
C LEU A 150 -48.05 1.80 54.94
N PHE A 151 -49.10 2.43 54.38
CA PHE A 151 -49.16 2.79 52.97
C PHE A 151 -48.05 3.74 52.52
N ALA A 152 -47.70 4.71 53.38
CA ALA A 152 -46.61 5.65 53.13
C ALA A 152 -45.25 4.92 53.03
N VAL A 153 -45.00 4.00 53.96
CA VAL A 153 -43.80 3.15 53.95
C VAL A 153 -43.77 2.26 52.71
N VAL A 154 -44.87 1.60 52.36
CA VAL A 154 -44.95 0.73 51.18
C VAL A 154 -44.68 1.51 49.89
N THR A 155 -45.21 2.73 49.76
CA THR A 155 -44.99 3.58 48.58
C THR A 155 -43.54 4.04 48.47
N ALA A 156 -42.90 4.38 49.59
CA ALA A 156 -41.48 4.70 49.62
C ALA A 156 -40.60 3.50 49.22
N VAL A 157 -40.95 2.29 49.70
CA VAL A 157 -40.27 1.04 49.33
C VAL A 157 -40.43 0.75 47.83
N VAL A 158 -41.64 0.87 47.28
CA VAL A 158 -41.89 0.66 45.85
C VAL A 158 -41.15 1.68 44.98
N ALA A 159 -41.12 2.95 45.39
CA ALA A 159 -40.37 3.99 44.69
C ALA A 159 -38.85 3.70 44.73
N GLY A 160 -38.32 3.28 45.89
CA GLY A 160 -36.93 2.86 46.04
C GLY A 160 -36.57 1.67 45.15
N LEU A 161 -37.40 0.63 45.15
CA LEU A 161 -37.22 -0.54 44.29
C LEU A 161 -37.29 -0.19 42.80
N THR A 162 -38.23 0.67 42.40
CA THR A 162 -38.38 1.14 41.01
C THR A 162 -37.14 1.92 40.56
N TRP A 163 -36.59 2.76 41.43
CA TRP A 163 -35.37 3.50 41.14
C TRP A 163 -34.15 2.59 41.00
N VAL A 164 -33.94 1.65 41.93
CA VAL A 164 -32.86 0.66 41.86
C VAL A 164 -32.96 -0.17 40.57
N PHE A 165 -34.17 -0.57 40.18
CA PHE A 165 -34.40 -1.28 38.91
C PHE A 165 -34.10 -0.38 37.70
N SER A 166 -34.45 0.90 37.75
CA SER A 166 -34.14 1.88 36.69
C SER A 166 -32.64 2.12 36.51
N LEU A 167 -31.86 2.12 37.60
CA LEU A 167 -30.40 2.20 37.54
C LEU A 167 -29.81 0.94 36.89
N GLY A 168 -30.27 -0.25 37.31
CA GLY A 168 -29.82 -1.51 36.75
C GLY A 168 -30.10 -1.62 35.24
N THR A 169 -31.29 -1.20 34.80
CA THR A 169 -31.66 -1.17 33.38
C THR A 169 -30.87 -0.12 32.59
N HIS A 170 -30.63 1.07 33.16
CA HIS A 170 -29.79 2.10 32.55
C HIS A 170 -28.34 1.63 32.40
N HIS A 171 -27.71 1.06 33.43
CA HIS A 171 -26.36 0.51 33.34
C HIS A 171 -26.25 -0.60 32.28
N ARG A 172 -27.25 -1.49 32.18
CA ARG A 172 -27.29 -2.51 31.11
C ARG A 172 -27.51 -1.90 29.73
N ALA A 173 -28.28 -0.82 29.63
CA ALA A 173 -28.49 -0.11 28.37
C ALA A 173 -27.21 0.61 27.91
N VAL A 174 -26.50 1.28 28.83
CA VAL A 174 -25.19 1.91 28.58
C VAL A 174 -24.16 0.88 28.14
N LYS A 175 -24.05 -0.26 28.84
CA LYS A 175 -23.13 -1.34 28.43
C LYS A 175 -23.44 -1.90 27.04
N ARG A 176 -24.73 -2.07 26.71
CA ARG A 176 -25.16 -2.53 25.38
C ARG A 176 -24.87 -1.49 24.30
N TRP A 177 -25.09 -0.22 24.59
CA TRP A 177 -24.79 0.89 23.69
C TRP A 177 -23.29 0.98 23.42
N GLN A 178 -22.44 0.97 24.46
CA GLN A 178 -20.98 0.95 24.33
C GLN A 178 -20.50 -0.25 23.50
N LYS A 179 -21.00 -1.45 23.79
CA LYS A 179 -20.64 -2.62 23.00
C LYS A 179 -21.06 -2.46 21.53
N ALA A 180 -22.27 -1.96 21.27
CA ALA A 180 -22.75 -1.76 19.90
C ALA A 180 -21.96 -0.68 19.15
N THR A 181 -21.51 0.39 19.83
CA THR A 181 -20.63 1.40 19.23
C THR A 181 -19.25 0.85 18.94
N ASP A 182 -18.68 0.07 19.86
CA ASP A 182 -17.36 -0.55 19.71
C ASP A 182 -17.38 -1.59 18.57
N ASP A 183 -18.40 -2.44 18.54
CA ASP A 183 -18.60 -3.44 17.48
C ASP A 183 -18.76 -2.77 16.10
N LEU A 184 -19.49 -1.65 16.02
CA LEU A 184 -19.66 -0.89 14.78
C LEU A 184 -18.34 -0.26 14.32
N GLN A 185 -17.60 0.37 15.23
CA GLN A 185 -16.30 0.96 14.93
C GLN A 185 -15.28 -0.10 14.49
N GLN A 186 -15.29 -1.28 15.14
CA GLN A 186 -14.40 -2.38 14.79
C GLN A 186 -14.68 -2.91 13.39
N ARG A 187 -15.96 -3.12 13.03
CA ARG A 187 -16.35 -3.54 11.67
C ARG A 187 -15.95 -2.52 10.63
N PHE A 188 -16.22 -1.24 10.89
CA PHE A 188 -15.82 -0.16 9.98
C PHE A 188 -14.30 -0.10 9.78
N ASN A 189 -13.51 -0.28 10.84
CA ASN A 189 -12.05 -0.32 10.75
C ASN A 189 -11.56 -1.52 9.95
N GLU A 190 -12.21 -2.69 10.08
CA GLU A 190 -11.88 -3.88 9.29
C GLU A 190 -12.19 -3.67 7.80
N GLU A 191 -13.38 -3.15 7.47
CA GLU A 191 -13.75 -2.79 6.10
C GLU A 191 -12.79 -1.74 5.50
N CYS A 192 -12.38 -0.74 6.30
CA CYS A 192 -11.36 0.23 5.89
C CYS A 192 -10.02 -0.42 5.58
N ARG A 193 -9.59 -1.39 6.41
CA ARG A 193 -8.34 -2.12 6.22
C ARG A 193 -8.37 -2.93 4.93
N GLU A 194 -9.44 -3.69 4.71
CA GLU A 194 -9.62 -4.44 3.47
C GLU A 194 -9.63 -3.53 2.23
N PHE A 195 -10.35 -2.40 2.30
CA PHE A 195 -10.39 -1.41 1.24
C PHE A 195 -9.00 -0.86 0.90
N LEU A 196 -8.19 -0.51 1.92
CA LEU A 196 -6.82 -0.05 1.70
C LEU A 196 -5.94 -1.13 1.08
N TYR A 197 -6.03 -2.38 1.55
CA TYR A 197 -5.27 -3.49 0.97
C TYR A 197 -5.64 -3.75 -0.49
N LEU A 198 -6.93 -3.75 -0.83
CA LEU A 198 -7.39 -3.88 -2.21
C LEU A 198 -6.91 -2.73 -3.10
N GLY A 199 -6.92 -1.50 -2.57
CA GLY A 199 -6.37 -0.32 -3.25
C GLY A 199 -4.87 -0.46 -3.53
N VAL A 200 -4.10 -0.92 -2.56
CA VAL A 200 -2.65 -1.16 -2.72
C VAL A 200 -2.37 -2.30 -3.68
N LEU A 201 -3.09 -3.42 -3.61
CA LEU A 201 -2.96 -4.51 -4.57
C LEU A 201 -3.22 -4.03 -6.01
N ARG A 202 -4.25 -3.21 -6.23
CA ARG A 202 -4.52 -2.60 -7.54
C ARG A 202 -3.36 -1.72 -8.00
N GLN A 203 -2.84 -0.87 -7.12
CA GLN A 203 -1.66 -0.06 -7.43
C GLN A 203 -0.44 -0.94 -7.75
N GLN A 204 -0.24 -2.06 -7.06
CA GLN A 204 0.86 -2.99 -7.33
C GLN A 204 0.69 -3.74 -8.67
N CYS A 205 -0.55 -4.08 -9.05
CA CYS A 205 -0.84 -4.63 -10.37
C CYS A 205 -0.57 -3.62 -11.49
N ARG A 206 -0.91 -2.34 -11.26
CA ARG A 206 -0.62 -1.23 -12.17
C ARG A 206 0.87 -0.94 -12.27
N HIS A 207 1.57 -0.95 -11.13
CA HIS A 207 2.98 -0.60 -10.95
C HIS A 207 3.78 -1.81 -10.45
N ARG A 208 4.06 -2.71 -11.38
CA ARG A 208 4.75 -3.99 -11.12
C ARG A 208 6.20 -3.81 -10.71
N LEU A 209 6.84 -4.83 -10.15
CA LEU A 209 8.26 -4.76 -9.82
C LEU A 209 9.11 -4.80 -11.10
N LEU A 210 10.32 -4.24 -11.07
CA LEU A 210 11.20 -4.24 -12.25
C LEU A 210 11.54 -5.67 -12.70
N GLY A 211 11.68 -6.60 -11.75
CA GLY A 211 11.89 -8.01 -12.05
C GLY A 211 10.69 -8.67 -12.77
N ASP A 212 9.45 -8.29 -12.43
CA ASP A 212 8.24 -8.77 -13.13
C ASP A 212 8.21 -8.25 -14.57
N LEU A 213 8.58 -6.98 -14.76
CA LEU A 213 8.62 -6.34 -16.07
C LEU A 213 9.65 -7.00 -17.00
N LEU A 214 10.78 -7.46 -16.45
CA LEU A 214 11.74 -8.25 -17.21
C LEU A 214 11.11 -9.54 -17.75
N GLY A 215 10.37 -10.27 -16.90
CA GLY A 215 9.64 -11.47 -17.33
C GLY A 215 8.57 -11.17 -18.38
N VAL A 216 7.85 -10.06 -18.25
CA VAL A 216 6.87 -9.57 -19.24
C VAL A 216 7.55 -9.31 -20.59
N ALA A 217 8.69 -8.63 -20.60
CA ALA A 217 9.44 -8.30 -21.80
C ALA A 217 10.04 -9.54 -22.49
N GLN A 218 10.61 -10.47 -21.72
CA GLN A 218 11.21 -11.70 -22.24
C GLN A 218 10.18 -12.64 -22.86
N ASN A 219 9.03 -12.80 -22.21
CA ASN A 219 8.00 -13.74 -22.66
C ASN A 219 7.03 -13.14 -23.69
N GLY A 220 7.04 -11.83 -23.88
CA GLY A 220 6.07 -11.13 -24.73
C GLY A 220 4.64 -11.39 -24.25
N SER A 221 4.41 -11.30 -22.94
CA SER A 221 3.10 -11.61 -22.34
C SER A 221 2.00 -10.63 -22.77
N ALA A 222 0.74 -10.95 -22.49
CA ALA A 222 -0.39 -10.04 -22.72
C ALA A 222 -0.26 -8.69 -22.01
N HIS A 223 0.61 -8.59 -21.00
CA HIS A 223 0.87 -7.36 -20.25
C HIS A 223 1.94 -6.46 -20.87
N LEU A 224 2.63 -6.94 -21.92
CA LEU A 224 3.53 -6.08 -22.69
C LEU A 224 2.69 -4.99 -23.35
N TRP A 225 3.07 -3.74 -23.12
CA TRP A 225 2.39 -2.56 -23.64
C TRP A 225 0.90 -2.52 -23.27
N GLU A 226 0.53 -2.98 -22.08
CA GLU A 226 -0.87 -3.00 -21.60
C GLU A 226 -1.50 -1.59 -21.58
N TYR A 227 -0.70 -0.55 -21.33
CA TYR A 227 -1.20 0.81 -21.12
C TYR A 227 -0.98 1.73 -22.33
N LYS A 228 -1.77 2.82 -22.38
CA LYS A 228 -1.69 3.88 -23.40
C LYS A 228 -1.12 5.20 -22.91
N LYS A 229 -1.35 5.53 -21.64
CA LYS A 229 -1.04 6.85 -21.08
C LYS A 229 0.17 6.78 -20.17
N ILE A 230 0.94 7.87 -20.16
CA ILE A 230 2.07 8.10 -19.26
C ILE A 230 1.73 9.30 -18.37
N ASP A 231 0.72 9.12 -17.52
CA ASP A 231 0.32 10.20 -16.60
C ASP A 231 1.11 10.11 -15.28
N GLU A 232 1.55 8.92 -14.92
CA GLU A 232 2.33 8.64 -13.71
C GLU A 232 3.31 7.49 -13.94
N VAL A 233 4.38 7.48 -13.14
CA VAL A 233 5.35 6.38 -13.12
C VAL A 233 5.76 6.04 -11.69
N CYS A 234 5.93 4.75 -11.41
CA CYS A 234 6.45 4.27 -10.15
C CYS A 234 7.98 4.41 -10.08
N ILE A 235 8.46 5.08 -9.03
CA ILE A 235 9.88 5.35 -8.76
C ILE A 235 10.45 4.51 -7.61
N GLY A 236 9.60 3.77 -6.90
CA GLY A 236 10.02 2.93 -5.78
C GLY A 236 8.84 2.37 -5.00
N ARG A 237 9.13 1.69 -3.90
CA ARG A 237 8.13 1.20 -2.95
C ARG A 237 8.52 1.59 -1.54
N ALA A 238 7.52 1.85 -0.69
CA ALA A 238 7.75 2.19 0.70
C ALA A 238 6.64 1.66 1.60
N SER A 239 6.93 1.60 2.90
CA SER A 239 5.92 1.43 3.95
C SER A 239 5.21 2.75 4.19
N ARG A 240 3.88 2.73 4.25
CA ARG A 240 3.06 3.91 4.56
C ARG A 240 2.01 3.58 5.59
N THR A 241 1.84 4.50 6.54
CA THR A 241 0.67 4.52 7.41
C THR A 241 -0.46 5.28 6.71
N MET A 242 -1.57 4.60 6.44
CA MET A 242 -2.69 5.11 5.67
C MET A 242 -3.98 5.13 6.49
N ARG A 243 -4.91 6.01 6.12
CA ARG A 243 -6.27 6.09 6.66
C ARG A 243 -7.24 6.30 5.50
N VAL A 244 -8.41 5.67 5.56
CA VAL A 244 -9.47 5.87 4.56
C VAL A 244 -10.20 7.19 4.83
N THR A 245 -10.52 7.43 6.11
CA THR A 245 -11.23 8.62 6.60
C THR A 245 -10.62 9.11 7.91
N THR A 246 -11.01 10.30 8.38
CA THR A 246 -10.57 10.85 9.68
C THR A 246 -10.94 9.96 10.86
N ASP A 247 -12.03 9.21 10.74
CA ASP A 247 -12.62 8.38 11.80
C ASP A 247 -12.10 6.94 11.78
N SER A 248 -11.33 6.58 10.75
CA SER A 248 -10.72 5.25 10.60
C SER A 248 -9.39 5.13 11.35
N ALA A 249 -9.13 3.95 11.90
CA ALA A 249 -7.82 3.65 12.49
C ALA A 249 -6.70 3.70 11.42
N PRO A 250 -5.50 4.21 11.76
CA PRO A 250 -4.35 4.11 10.87
C PRO A 250 -3.96 2.65 10.63
N VAL A 251 -3.67 2.31 9.38
CA VAL A 251 -3.16 1.00 8.97
C VAL A 251 -1.78 1.18 8.36
N GLU A 252 -0.79 0.47 8.87
CA GLU A 252 0.53 0.39 8.24
C GLU A 252 0.50 -0.64 7.12
N ILE A 253 0.85 -0.21 5.91
CA ILE A 253 0.91 -1.07 4.73
C ILE A 253 2.30 -0.97 4.13
N HIS A 254 2.89 -2.14 3.87
CA HIS A 254 4.21 -2.27 3.24
C HIS A 254 4.09 -2.34 1.72
N ASP A 255 5.21 -2.10 1.03
CA ASP A 255 5.33 -2.19 -0.43
C ASP A 255 4.33 -1.35 -1.22
N VAL A 256 3.96 -0.18 -0.70
CA VAL A 256 3.11 0.76 -1.40
C VAL A 256 3.91 1.41 -2.53
N PRO A 257 3.48 1.30 -3.80
CA PRO A 257 4.13 1.98 -4.91
C PRO A 257 4.18 3.50 -4.67
N ILE A 258 5.36 4.07 -4.82
CA ILE A 258 5.57 5.51 -4.80
C ILE A 258 5.64 5.97 -6.24
N THR A 259 4.69 6.81 -6.64
CA THR A 259 4.59 7.33 -8.00
C THR A 259 4.94 8.81 -8.06
N THR A 260 5.41 9.23 -9.23
CA THR A 260 5.51 10.64 -9.61
C THR A 260 4.68 10.87 -10.87
N SER A 261 4.16 12.09 -11.00
CA SER A 261 3.43 12.51 -12.19
C SER A 261 4.41 12.75 -13.35
N LEU A 262 3.97 12.41 -14.56
CA LEU A 262 4.68 12.64 -15.83
C LEU A 262 3.75 13.32 -16.85
N ARG A 263 2.86 14.18 -16.37
CA ARG A 263 1.87 14.84 -17.23
C ARG A 263 2.56 15.81 -18.19
N ALA A 264 1.87 16.14 -19.27
CA ALA A 264 2.37 17.08 -20.26
C ALA A 264 2.77 18.41 -19.60
N GLY A 265 4.01 18.85 -19.86
CA GLY A 265 4.58 20.08 -19.30
C GLY A 265 5.26 19.93 -17.94
N GLU A 266 5.19 18.77 -17.29
CA GLU A 266 5.91 18.54 -16.04
C GLU A 266 7.37 18.17 -16.29
N ILE A 267 8.24 18.64 -15.39
CA ILE A 267 9.68 18.37 -15.41
C ILE A 267 10.01 17.54 -14.18
N VAL A 268 10.63 16.38 -14.39
CA VAL A 268 11.12 15.52 -13.30
C VAL A 268 12.64 15.61 -13.25
N GLY A 269 13.15 16.24 -12.20
CA GLY A 269 14.57 16.29 -11.89
C GLY A 269 14.98 15.13 -10.99
N ILE A 270 16.03 14.41 -11.36
CA ILE A 270 16.59 13.31 -10.55
C ILE A 270 18.03 13.65 -10.22
N PHE A 271 18.39 13.63 -8.93
CA PHE A 271 19.74 13.96 -8.45
C PHE A 271 20.26 12.91 -7.47
N GLY A 272 21.59 12.89 -7.29
CA GLY A 272 22.28 11.97 -6.38
C GLY A 272 22.95 10.80 -7.10
N ALA A 273 23.67 9.97 -6.32
CA ALA A 273 24.53 8.91 -6.85
C ALA A 273 23.79 7.83 -7.66
N ALA A 274 22.49 7.62 -7.40
CA ALA A 274 21.65 6.65 -8.09
C ALA A 274 20.77 7.27 -9.20
N ALA A 275 20.92 8.56 -9.50
CA ALA A 275 20.00 9.29 -10.37
C ALA A 275 19.86 8.67 -11.77
N GLN A 276 20.98 8.30 -12.38
CA GLN A 276 21.00 7.66 -13.69
C GLN A 276 20.32 6.30 -13.68
N ARG A 277 20.60 5.46 -12.66
CA ARG A 277 19.97 4.14 -12.53
C ARG A 277 18.46 4.26 -12.39
N LEU A 278 18.00 5.22 -11.58
CA LEU A 278 16.57 5.50 -11.43
C LEU A 278 15.93 6.00 -12.74
N ALA A 279 16.61 6.89 -13.46
CA ALA A 279 16.13 7.38 -14.76
C ALA A 279 16.01 6.24 -15.79
N ILE A 280 17.02 5.37 -15.87
CA ILE A 280 17.00 4.17 -16.73
C ILE A 280 15.85 3.25 -16.31
N ALA A 281 15.67 2.99 -15.01
CA ALA A 281 14.58 2.16 -14.51
C ALA A 281 13.19 2.71 -14.87
N ILE A 282 13.00 4.03 -14.77
CA ILE A 282 11.78 4.72 -15.21
C ILE A 282 11.56 4.52 -16.71
N ILE A 283 12.58 4.74 -17.54
CA ILE A 283 12.49 4.59 -19.00
C ILE A 283 12.17 3.15 -19.40
N ILE A 284 12.86 2.17 -18.81
CA ILE A 284 12.62 0.74 -19.07
C ILE A 284 11.20 0.36 -18.67
N ARG A 285 10.73 0.81 -17.49
CA ARG A 285 9.35 0.58 -17.06
C ARG A 285 8.36 1.08 -18.10
N LEU A 286 8.50 2.33 -18.54
CA LEU A 286 7.63 2.91 -19.56
C LEU A 286 7.71 2.16 -20.89
N ALA A 287 8.88 1.68 -21.28
CA ALA A 287 9.08 0.96 -22.54
C ALA A 287 8.43 -0.43 -22.54
N VAL A 288 8.35 -1.08 -21.38
CA VAL A 288 7.66 -2.37 -21.21
C VAL A 288 6.15 -2.18 -21.05
N GLU A 289 5.72 -1.17 -20.28
CA GLU A 289 4.31 -0.97 -19.93
C GLU A 289 3.51 -0.23 -21.02
N VAL A 290 4.15 0.62 -21.82
CA VAL A 290 3.50 1.48 -22.84
C VAL A 290 4.18 1.30 -24.19
N GLY A 291 3.39 1.13 -25.24
CA GLY A 291 3.89 0.80 -26.58
C GLY A 291 4.60 1.97 -27.30
N PRO A 292 5.50 1.68 -28.27
CA PRO A 292 6.29 2.68 -28.99
C PRO A 292 5.46 3.61 -29.90
N SER A 293 4.19 3.27 -30.15
CA SER A 293 3.26 4.13 -30.87
C SER A 293 2.64 5.21 -29.99
N ASP A 294 2.59 5.01 -28.67
CA ASP A 294 1.94 5.92 -27.73
C ASP A 294 2.93 6.92 -27.10
N TRP A 295 4.23 6.63 -27.13
CA TRP A 295 5.25 7.56 -26.65
C TRP A 295 6.60 7.43 -27.33
N GLU A 296 7.41 8.48 -27.24
CA GLU A 296 8.80 8.53 -27.73
C GLU A 296 9.75 9.18 -26.74
N LEU A 297 10.96 8.64 -26.67
CA LEU A 297 12.09 9.22 -25.97
C LEU A 297 12.95 10.00 -26.96
N ILE A 298 13.18 11.27 -26.67
CA ILE A 298 14.05 12.15 -27.46
C ILE A 298 15.18 12.62 -26.55
N ALA A 299 16.39 12.18 -26.86
CA ALA A 299 17.57 12.70 -26.19
C ALA A 299 17.87 14.10 -26.74
N VAL A 300 17.99 15.09 -25.85
CA VAL A 300 18.32 16.47 -26.25
C VAL A 300 19.77 16.57 -26.74
N GLU A 301 20.63 15.71 -26.22
CA GLU A 301 22.03 15.56 -26.61
C GLU A 301 22.30 14.11 -27.02
N PRO A 302 23.38 13.83 -27.78
CA PRO A 302 23.83 12.47 -28.03
C PRO A 302 24.00 11.71 -26.71
N LEU A 303 23.36 10.55 -26.61
CA LEU A 303 23.47 9.66 -25.46
C LEU A 303 24.93 9.20 -25.30
N SER A 304 25.49 9.33 -24.09
CA SER A 304 26.81 8.77 -23.78
C SER A 304 26.76 7.23 -23.76
N ASP A 305 27.94 6.59 -23.71
CA ASP A 305 28.07 5.13 -23.67
C ASP A 305 27.27 4.48 -22.53
N GLU A 306 27.11 5.20 -21.42
CA GLU A 306 26.35 4.72 -20.26
C GLU A 306 24.83 4.61 -20.52
N TRP A 307 24.33 5.32 -21.53
CA TRP A 307 22.93 5.26 -21.98
C TRP A 307 22.78 4.41 -23.24
N LEU A 308 23.83 3.76 -23.72
CA LEU A 308 23.80 2.98 -24.96
C LEU A 308 22.77 1.84 -24.89
N MET A 309 22.53 1.29 -23.69
CA MET A 309 21.49 0.28 -23.47
C MET A 309 20.08 0.76 -23.85
N ILE A 310 19.71 2.02 -23.52
CA ILE A 310 18.37 2.54 -23.84
C ILE A 310 18.22 2.86 -25.33
N SER A 311 19.32 3.11 -26.05
CA SER A 311 19.29 3.44 -27.48
C SER A 311 18.73 2.31 -28.37
N SER A 312 18.73 1.08 -27.84
CA SER A 312 18.18 -0.11 -28.49
C SER A 312 16.65 -0.19 -28.44
N LEU A 313 16.00 0.59 -27.57
CA LEU A 313 14.55 0.56 -27.38
C LEU A 313 13.82 1.11 -28.61
N ALA A 314 12.70 0.47 -28.96
CA ALA A 314 11.85 0.89 -30.08
C ALA A 314 11.25 2.30 -29.90
N HIS A 315 11.23 2.81 -28.66
CA HIS A 315 10.72 4.12 -28.28
C HIS A 315 11.71 5.25 -28.52
N VAL A 316 13.00 4.94 -28.67
CA VAL A 316 14.03 5.97 -28.85
C VAL A 316 14.00 6.48 -30.27
N ARG A 317 13.80 7.79 -30.40
CA ARG A 317 13.91 8.48 -31.67
C ARG A 317 15.37 8.53 -32.10
N LYS A 318 15.65 8.06 -33.31
CA LYS A 318 16.99 8.06 -33.92
C LYS A 318 17.32 9.36 -34.68
N THR A 319 16.30 10.16 -34.99
CA THR A 319 16.46 11.45 -35.65
C THR A 319 16.59 12.58 -34.62
N PRO A 320 17.39 13.62 -34.90
CA PRO A 320 17.56 14.74 -33.99
C PRO A 320 16.23 15.48 -33.74
N LEU A 321 16.19 16.21 -32.63
CA LEU A 321 15.08 17.10 -32.27
C LEU A 321 14.98 18.21 -33.33
N ASP A 322 13.81 18.36 -33.95
CA ASP A 322 13.54 19.43 -34.93
C ASP A 322 12.70 20.54 -34.28
N LYS A 323 12.77 21.75 -34.82
CA LYS A 323 12.03 22.93 -34.34
C LYS A 323 10.51 22.70 -34.39
N GLN A 324 10.04 21.93 -35.37
CA GLN A 324 8.64 21.51 -35.49
C GLN A 324 8.17 20.63 -34.33
N ASP A 325 9.06 19.91 -33.64
CA ASP A 325 8.70 19.07 -32.49
C ASP A 325 8.35 19.90 -31.24
N VAL A 326 8.91 21.11 -31.15
CA VAL A 326 8.68 22.07 -30.07
C VAL A 326 7.42 22.92 -30.36
N ASP A 327 7.21 23.27 -31.63
CA ASP A 327 6.14 24.18 -32.05
C ASP A 327 4.78 23.46 -32.29
N HIS A 328 4.77 22.15 -32.57
CA HIS A 328 3.55 21.35 -32.78
C HIS A 328 3.28 20.38 -31.63
N VAL A 329 2.79 20.90 -30.50
CA VAL A 329 2.27 20.10 -29.37
C VAL A 329 0.81 19.65 -29.61
N SER A 330 0.13 20.18 -30.62
CA SER A 330 -1.34 20.22 -30.68
C SER A 330 -2.03 19.17 -31.56
N ALA A 331 -1.32 18.22 -32.20
CA ALA A 331 -1.96 17.27 -33.13
C ALA A 331 -1.60 15.78 -32.96
N THR A 332 -0.53 15.44 -32.25
CA THR A 332 -0.09 14.04 -32.11
C THR A 332 -0.48 13.47 -30.76
N SER A 333 -1.28 12.40 -30.75
CA SER A 333 -1.69 11.63 -29.56
C SER A 333 -0.55 10.87 -28.86
N LYS A 334 0.70 11.19 -29.19
CA LYS A 334 1.91 10.47 -28.76
C LYS A 334 2.65 11.33 -27.72
N HIS A 335 2.88 10.77 -26.54
CA HIS A 335 3.64 11.44 -25.48
C HIS A 335 5.11 11.58 -25.87
N ARG A 336 5.71 12.74 -25.64
CA ARG A 336 7.13 12.99 -25.91
C ARG A 336 7.87 13.21 -24.60
N ILE A 337 8.88 12.39 -24.33
CA ILE A 337 9.76 12.55 -23.16
C ILE A 337 11.10 13.07 -23.65
N LEU A 338 11.49 14.25 -23.16
CA LEU A 338 12.79 14.84 -23.42
C LEU A 338 13.77 14.41 -22.33
N LEU A 339 14.84 13.71 -22.71
CA LEU A 339 15.90 13.33 -21.79
C LEU A 339 17.05 14.34 -21.86
N VAL A 340 17.31 14.98 -20.71
CA VAL A 340 18.45 15.87 -20.50
C VAL A 340 19.38 15.21 -19.49
N ALA A 341 20.50 14.68 -19.95
CA ALA A 341 21.44 13.93 -19.11
C ALA A 341 22.63 14.77 -18.61
N ASN A 342 22.89 15.95 -19.19
CA ASN A 342 24.06 16.76 -18.88
C ASN A 342 23.71 17.99 -18.02
N ALA A 343 24.37 18.12 -16.87
CA ALA A 343 24.16 19.19 -15.90
C ALA A 343 24.49 20.59 -16.44
N ALA A 344 25.41 20.72 -17.39
CA ALA A 344 25.81 22.02 -17.95
C ALA A 344 24.67 22.73 -18.71
N VAL A 345 23.73 21.96 -19.27
CA VAL A 345 22.56 22.49 -19.99
C VAL A 345 21.44 22.89 -19.02
N ILE A 346 21.31 22.20 -17.88
CA ILE A 346 20.30 22.51 -16.86
C ILE A 346 20.56 23.89 -16.24
N ALA A 347 21.83 24.29 -16.09
CA ALA A 347 22.22 25.58 -15.51
C ALA A 347 22.18 26.77 -16.48
N SER A 348 21.94 26.54 -17.78
CA SER A 348 21.96 27.59 -18.82
C SER A 348 20.57 27.90 -19.41
N ARG A 349 19.50 27.36 -18.83
CA ARG A 349 18.09 27.69 -19.12
C ARG A 349 17.43 28.30 -17.89
#